data_AF-A0A484LFK7-F1
#
_entry.id   AF-A0A484LFK7-F1
#
_cell.length_a   1.000
_cell.length_b   1.000
_cell.length_c   1.000
_cell.angle_alpha   90.00
_cell.angle_beta   90.00
_cell.angle_gamma   90.00
#
_symmetry.space_group_name_H-M   'P 1'
#
loop_
_entity.id
_entity.type
_entity.pdbx_description
1 polymer ?
#
loop_
_entity_poly.entity_id
_entity_poly.type
_entity_poly.pdbx_seq_one_letter_code
_entity_poly.pdbx_strand_id
1 'polypeptide(L)'
;MVSFMQIDRGYVSPQSPEKLVVEFENARVLVTDQKISAIKDIIPLLEKTTQLRAPLLIIAEDVSGEALATLVVNKLRGILNVAAIKAPGFGERRKALLQDIAIVTGAMMYICSSLKETYFKEFF
;
A
#
# COMPACT_ATOMS: atom_id res chain seq x y z
N MET A 1 2.15 -7.75 -24.80
CA MET A 1 2.94 -8.31 -23.68
C MET A 1 2.41 -7.69 -22.40
N VAL A 2 1.83 -8.48 -21.50
CA VAL A 2 1.35 -8.02 -20.20
C VAL A 2 2.50 -8.22 -19.20
N SER A 3 2.99 -7.16 -18.57
CA SER A 3 4.04 -7.26 -17.56
C SER A 3 3.41 -7.62 -16.22
N PHE A 4 3.62 -8.86 -15.77
CA PHE A 4 3.24 -9.27 -14.42
C PHE A 4 4.43 -9.09 -13.48
N MET A 5 4.19 -8.44 -12.34
CA MET A 5 5.13 -8.41 -11.23
C MET A 5 4.63 -9.36 -10.16
N GLN A 6 5.37 -10.43 -9.91
CA GLN A 6 5.09 -11.36 -8.83
C GLN A 6 6.04 -11.05 -7.66
N ILE A 7 5.49 -10.77 -6.50
CA ILE A 7 6.26 -10.51 -5.27
C ILE A 7 6.05 -11.69 -4.33
N ASP A 8 7.13 -12.36 -3.93
CA ASP A 8 7.13 -13.47 -2.98
C ASP A 8 6.98 -12.98 -1.52
N ARG A 9 5.95 -12.16 -1.24
CA ARG A 9 5.59 -11.71 0.11
C ARG A 9 4.08 -11.96 0.32
N GLY A 10 3.76 -12.80 1.30
CA GLY A 10 2.38 -12.97 1.77
C GLY A 10 1.86 -11.72 2.51
N TYR A 11 0.53 -11.62 2.63
CA TYR A 11 -0.14 -10.54 3.37
C TYR A 11 0.23 -10.55 4.86
N VAL A 12 0.24 -9.37 5.48
CA VAL A 12 0.59 -9.19 6.90
C VAL A 12 -0.48 -9.79 7.84
N SER A 13 -1.70 -10.03 7.35
CA SER A 13 -2.79 -10.69 8.08
C SER A 13 -3.76 -11.38 7.09
N PRO A 14 -4.37 -12.54 7.42
CA PRO A 14 -5.35 -13.20 6.56
C PRO A 14 -6.62 -12.35 6.43
N GLN A 15 -7.01 -12.02 5.19
CA GLN A 15 -8.04 -11.02 4.91
C GLN A 15 -9.38 -11.59 4.42
N SER A 16 -9.52 -12.92 4.37
CA SER A 16 -10.80 -13.62 4.12
C SER A 16 -10.72 -15.08 4.62
N PRO A 17 -11.83 -15.65 5.13
CA PRO A 17 -11.82 -16.99 5.73
C PRO A 17 -11.74 -18.16 4.71
N GLU A 18 -12.03 -17.93 3.43
CA GLU A 18 -12.13 -19.02 2.42
C GLU A 18 -11.04 -19.01 1.33
N LYS A 19 -10.44 -17.84 1.04
CA LYS A 19 -9.29 -17.72 0.12
C LYS A 19 -8.30 -16.68 0.66
N LEU A 20 -7.03 -17.05 0.79
CA LEU A 20 -5.92 -16.18 1.20
C LEU A 20 -5.43 -15.28 0.04
N VAL A 21 -6.35 -14.75 -0.77
CA VAL A 21 -6.06 -13.98 -1.98
C VAL A 21 -6.84 -12.67 -1.94
N VAL A 22 -6.18 -11.55 -2.29
CA VAL A 22 -6.83 -10.26 -2.48
C VAL A 22 -6.65 -9.83 -3.93
N GLU A 23 -7.76 -9.65 -4.63
CA GLU A 23 -7.80 -9.15 -6.01
C GLU A 23 -8.36 -7.73 -6.02
N PHE A 24 -7.69 -6.84 -6.73
CA PHE A 24 -8.14 -5.47 -6.93
C PHE A 24 -8.11 -5.12 -8.41
N GLU A 25 -9.16 -4.44 -8.88
CA GLU A 25 -9.19 -3.80 -10.18
C GLU A 25 -8.88 -2.30 -10.01
N ASN A 26 -7.96 -1.78 -10.83
CA ASN A 26 -7.57 -0.36 -10.84
C ASN A 26 -7.18 0.19 -9.46
N ALA A 27 -6.44 -0.60 -8.68
CA ALA A 27 -5.97 -0.18 -7.37
C ALA A 27 -5.00 1.00 -7.46
N ARG A 28 -5.18 1.95 -6.55
CA ARG A 28 -4.14 2.92 -6.22
C ARG A 28 -3.06 2.20 -5.42
N VAL A 29 -1.80 2.49 -5.68
CA VAL A 29 -0.67 1.85 -4.99
C VAL A 29 0.11 2.92 -4.23
N LEU A 30 0.32 2.70 -2.94
CA LEU A 30 1.27 3.43 -2.11
C LEU A 30 2.54 2.60 -1.97
N VAL A 31 3.68 3.20 -2.30
CA VAL A 31 5.00 2.59 -2.13
C VAL A 31 5.84 3.47 -1.22
N THR A 32 6.36 2.90 -0.12
CA THR A 32 7.22 3.61 0.82
C THR A 32 8.28 2.68 1.43
N ASP A 33 9.46 3.24 1.70
CA ASP A 33 10.51 2.57 2.46
C ASP A 33 10.36 2.72 3.98
N GLN A 34 9.30 3.41 4.43
CA GLN A 34 9.04 3.69 5.84
C GLN A 34 8.15 2.63 6.50
N LYS A 35 8.23 2.56 7.84
CA LYS A 35 7.26 1.84 8.65
C LYS A 35 6.01 2.69 8.87
N ILE A 36 4.84 2.08 8.74
CA ILE A 36 3.54 2.69 9.03
C ILE A 36 3.02 2.07 10.32
N SER A 37 3.21 2.78 11.44
CA SER A 37 2.74 2.33 12.77
C SER A 37 1.54 3.13 13.27
N ALA A 38 1.38 4.38 12.82
CA ALA A 38 0.28 5.27 13.20
C ALA A 38 -0.61 5.59 11.99
N ILE A 39 -1.93 5.53 12.17
CA ILE A 39 -2.88 5.77 11.08
C ILE A 39 -2.77 7.20 10.54
N LYS A 40 -2.45 8.16 11.43
CA LYS A 40 -2.30 9.59 11.13
C LYS A 40 -1.34 9.89 9.98
N ASP A 41 -0.35 9.02 9.78
CA ASP A 41 0.67 9.20 8.75
C ASP A 41 0.10 9.02 7.33
N ILE A 42 -1.02 8.30 7.21
CA ILE A 42 -1.67 7.98 5.93
C ILE A 42 -3.13 8.46 5.83
N ILE A 43 -3.66 9.20 6.83
CA ILE A 43 -5.04 9.74 6.79
C ILE A 43 -5.34 10.48 5.47
N PRO A 44 -4.50 11.42 5.00
CA PRO A 44 -4.80 12.17 3.78
C PRO A 44 -4.92 11.28 2.54
N LEU A 45 -4.17 10.17 2.51
CA LEU A 45 -4.25 9.18 1.45
C LEU A 45 -5.56 8.37 1.54
N LEU A 46 -5.91 7.92 2.74
CA LEU A 46 -7.13 7.13 2.97
C LEU A 46 -8.40 7.92 2.64
N GLU A 47 -8.43 9.22 2.97
CA GLU A 47 -9.53 10.12 2.61
C GLU A 47 -9.69 10.20 1.08
N LYS A 48 -8.59 10.41 0.34
CA LYS A 48 -8.62 10.45 -1.12
C LYS A 48 -9.07 9.13 -1.74
N THR A 49 -8.56 7.99 -1.27
CA THR A 49 -8.96 6.68 -1.81
C THR A 49 -10.43 6.37 -1.52
N THR A 50 -10.93 6.80 -0.37
CA THR A 50 -12.35 6.66 -0.01
C THR A 50 -13.24 7.53 -0.90
N GLN A 51 -12.85 8.79 -1.14
CA GLN A 51 -13.55 9.70 -2.05
C GLN A 51 -13.62 9.15 -3.48
N LEU A 52 -12.50 8.59 -3.97
CA LEU A 52 -12.41 7.97 -5.29
C LEU A 52 -13.10 6.60 -5.37
N ARG A 53 -13.52 6.03 -4.23
CA ARG A 53 -14.02 4.65 -4.10
C ARG A 53 -13.10 3.62 -4.76
N ALA A 54 -11.80 3.89 -4.73
CA ALA A 54 -10.77 3.07 -5.37
C ALA A 54 -10.09 2.17 -4.34
N PRO A 55 -9.76 0.91 -4.69
CA PRO A 55 -8.96 0.06 -3.83
C PRO A 55 -7.56 0.64 -3.62
N LEU A 56 -6.98 0.42 -2.44
CA LEU A 56 -5.63 0.85 -2.09
C LEU A 56 -4.74 -0.36 -1.75
N LEU A 57 -3.62 -0.48 -2.45
CA LEU A 57 -2.53 -1.39 -2.10
C LEU A 57 -1.40 -0.61 -1.44
N ILE A 58 -1.03 -0.97 -0.22
CA ILE A 58 0.08 -0.37 0.53
C ILE A 58 1.28 -1.32 0.52
N ILE A 59 2.43 -0.83 0.07
CA ILE A 59 3.71 -1.53 0.08
C ILE A 59 4.68 -0.69 0.91
N ALA A 60 4.95 -1.13 2.13
CA ALA A 60 5.74 -0.39 3.12
C ALA A 60 6.85 -1.27 3.71
N GLU A 61 7.88 -0.71 4.37
CA GLU A 61 8.85 -1.53 5.11
C GLU A 61 8.12 -2.47 6.09
N ASP A 62 7.17 -1.90 6.83
CA ASP A 62 6.32 -2.59 7.78
C ASP A 62 5.02 -1.84 7.94
N VAL A 63 3.92 -2.56 8.16
CA VAL A 63 2.63 -1.99 8.59
C VAL A 63 2.23 -2.70 9.86
N SER A 64 2.21 -1.97 10.97
CA SER A 64 2.08 -2.57 12.30
C SER A 64 1.34 -1.65 13.28
N GLY A 65 1.12 -2.15 14.51
CA GLY A 65 0.51 -1.38 15.59
C GLY A 65 -0.91 -0.90 15.29
N GLU A 66 -1.18 0.34 15.68
CA GLU A 66 -2.49 0.99 15.53
C GLU A 66 -2.89 1.10 14.06
N ALA A 67 -1.96 1.44 13.17
CA ALA A 67 -2.25 1.56 11.75
C ALA A 67 -2.83 0.25 11.18
N LEU A 68 -2.17 -0.89 11.46
CA LEU A 68 -2.64 -2.19 10.99
C LEU A 68 -4.03 -2.53 11.55
N ALA A 69 -4.24 -2.33 12.86
CA ALA A 69 -5.52 -2.60 13.50
C ALA A 69 -6.66 -1.78 12.86
N THR A 70 -6.43 -0.48 12.66
CA THR A 70 -7.41 0.41 12.04
C THR A 70 -7.70 0.03 10.59
N LEU A 71 -6.68 -0.29 9.79
CA LEU A 71 -6.89 -0.75 8.41
C LEU A 71 -7.73 -2.04 8.34
N VAL A 72 -7.44 -3.01 9.22
CA VAL A 72 -8.19 -4.27 9.29
C VAL A 72 -9.64 -4.04 9.68
N VAL A 73 -9.90 -3.27 10.75
CA VAL A 73 -11.27 -3.00 11.22
C VAL A 73 -12.09 -2.27 10.16
N ASN A 74 -11.50 -1.27 9.49
CA ASN A 74 -12.20 -0.54 8.44
C ASN A 74 -12.43 -1.38 7.18
N LYS A 75 -11.52 -2.32 6.86
CA LYS A 75 -11.74 -3.28 5.79
C LYS A 75 -12.90 -4.22 6.09
N LEU A 76 -12.94 -4.79 7.29
CA LEU A 76 -14.01 -5.71 7.72
C LEU A 76 -15.38 -5.00 7.76
N ARG A 77 -15.41 -3.71 8.05
CA ARG A 77 -16.62 -2.87 8.01
C ARG A 77 -17.00 -2.41 6.61
N GLY A 78 -16.20 -2.70 5.58
CA GLY A 78 -16.42 -2.24 4.20
C GLY A 78 -16.21 -0.74 4.00
N ILE A 79 -15.59 -0.04 4.96
CA ILE A 79 -15.32 1.41 4.89
C ILE A 79 -14.11 1.66 3.98
N LEU A 80 -13.08 0.81 4.09
CA LEU A 80 -11.87 0.90 3.27
C LEU A 80 -11.68 -0.37 2.46
N ASN A 81 -11.50 -0.23 1.14
CA ASN A 81 -11.03 -1.32 0.31
C ASN A 81 -9.50 -1.27 0.22
N VAL A 82 -8.80 -1.90 1.16
CA VAL A 82 -7.34 -1.76 1.33
C VAL A 82 -6.65 -3.10 1.51
N ALA A 83 -5.42 -3.24 1.06
CA ALA A 83 -4.51 -4.31 1.44
C ALA A 83 -3.12 -3.73 1.71
N ALA A 84 -2.38 -4.38 2.62
CA ALA A 84 -1.02 -3.98 2.95
C ALA A 84 -0.08 -5.18 2.91
N ILE A 85 1.08 -5.00 2.28
CA ILE A 85 2.18 -5.96 2.24
C ILE A 85 3.49 -5.31 2.68
N LYS A 86 4.40 -6.12 3.19
CA LYS A 86 5.77 -5.66 3.45
C LYS A 86 6.57 -5.61 2.16
N ALA A 87 7.33 -4.56 1.99
CA ALA A 87 8.25 -4.33 0.89
C ALA A 87 9.22 -5.52 0.74
N PRO A 88 9.47 -5.98 -0.50
CA PRO A 88 10.45 -7.03 -0.74
C PRO A 88 11.87 -6.55 -0.48
N GLY A 89 12.76 -7.47 -0.13
CA GLY A 89 14.15 -7.14 0.18
C GLY A 89 14.38 -6.37 1.49
N PHE A 90 15.63 -5.95 1.69
CA PHE A 90 16.13 -5.26 2.88
C PHE A 90 17.19 -4.22 2.48
N GLY A 91 17.36 -3.17 3.30
CA GLY A 91 18.36 -2.12 3.08
C GLY A 91 18.24 -1.45 1.70
N GLU A 92 19.38 -1.18 1.05
CA GLU A 92 19.42 -0.55 -0.27
C GLU A 92 18.73 -1.37 -1.36
N ARG A 93 18.76 -2.71 -1.27
CA ARG A 93 18.04 -3.58 -2.20
C ARG A 93 16.53 -3.38 -2.12
N ARG A 94 15.98 -3.11 -0.93
CA ARG A 94 14.55 -2.77 -0.78
C ARG A 94 14.22 -1.49 -1.51
N LYS A 95 15.04 -0.45 -1.36
CA LYS A 95 14.81 0.84 -2.03
C LYS A 95 14.79 0.66 -3.55
N ALA A 96 15.76 -0.06 -4.11
CA ALA A 96 15.78 -0.39 -5.54
C ALA A 96 14.52 -1.14 -5.98
N LEU A 97 14.10 -2.18 -5.25
CA LEU A 97 12.89 -2.93 -5.59
C LEU A 97 11.62 -2.09 -5.47
N LEU A 98 11.52 -1.24 -4.45
CA LEU A 98 10.39 -0.31 -4.30
C LEU A 98 10.35 0.70 -5.44
N GLN A 99 11.52 1.12 -5.95
CA GLN A 99 11.61 1.99 -7.11
C GLN A 99 11.11 1.29 -8.37
N ASP A 100 11.51 0.05 -8.59
CA ASP A 100 11.01 -0.75 -9.71
C ASP A 100 9.50 -0.96 -9.63
N ILE A 101 8.98 -1.27 -8.44
CA ILE A 101 7.53 -1.43 -8.20
C ILE A 101 6.80 -0.13 -8.56
N ALA A 102 7.29 1.01 -8.10
CA ALA A 102 6.67 2.30 -8.39
C ALA A 102 6.66 2.61 -9.89
N ILE A 103 7.76 2.36 -10.60
CA ILE A 103 7.86 2.55 -12.04
C ILE A 103 6.86 1.65 -12.79
N VAL A 104 6.79 0.36 -12.45
CA VAL A 104 5.93 -0.61 -13.13
C VAL A 104 4.44 -0.36 -12.86
N THR A 105 4.10 0.07 -11.64
CA THR A 105 2.71 0.33 -11.25
C THR A 105 2.22 1.73 -11.63
N GLY A 106 3.11 2.60 -12.16
CA GLY A 106 2.81 4.03 -12.33
C GLY A 106 2.57 4.75 -10.99
N ALA A 107 2.86 4.09 -9.87
CA ALA A 107 2.69 4.67 -8.55
C ALA A 107 3.81 5.66 -8.26
N MET A 108 3.48 6.74 -7.57
CA MET A 108 4.52 7.65 -7.07
C MET A 108 5.28 6.95 -5.93
N MET A 109 6.57 6.71 -6.12
CA MET A 109 7.44 6.23 -5.05
C MET A 109 7.68 7.36 -4.04
N TYR A 110 7.32 7.16 -2.78
CA TYR A 110 7.68 8.10 -1.73
C TYR A 110 9.03 7.70 -1.13
N ILE A 111 10.09 8.38 -1.58
CA ILE A 111 11.43 8.31 -0.96
C ILE A 111 11.60 9.51 -0.03
N CYS A 112 11.56 9.24 1.28
CA CYS A 112 12.12 10.05 2.39
C CYS A 112 11.41 11.35 2.88
N SER A 113 11.34 11.38 4.22
CA SER A 113 11.26 12.45 5.23
C SER A 113 9.93 13.08 5.66
N SER A 114 8.85 13.06 4.86
CA SER A 114 7.50 13.25 5.45
C SER A 114 6.40 12.84 4.49
N LEU A 115 5.41 12.09 4.99
CA LEU A 115 4.14 11.86 4.30
C LEU A 115 3.27 13.15 4.21
N LYS A 116 3.82 14.31 4.62
CA LYS A 116 3.10 15.57 4.79
C LYS A 116 3.04 16.41 3.52
N GLU A 117 3.93 16.21 2.55
CA GLU A 117 3.91 16.93 1.27
C GLU A 117 3.58 15.96 0.13
N THR A 118 2.29 15.66 -0.01
CA THR A 118 1.80 14.78 -1.08
C THR A 118 1.18 15.58 -2.21
N TYR A 119 1.95 15.83 -3.27
CA TYR A 119 1.42 16.21 -4.57
C TYR A 119 0.91 14.95 -5.28
N PHE A 120 -0.38 14.64 -5.09
CA PHE A 120 -1.11 13.75 -6.00
C PHE A 120 -1.07 14.42 -7.39
N LYS A 121 -0.17 13.99 -8.27
CA LYS A 121 -0.40 14.20 -9.70
C LYS A 121 -1.16 12.99 -10.18
N GLU A 122 -2.42 13.22 -10.52
CA GLU A 122 -3.23 12.31 -11.31
C GLU A 122 -2.44 11.93 -12.56
N PHE A 123 -2.01 10.68 -12.64
CA PHE A 123 -1.63 10.10 -13.92
C PHE A 123 -2.66 9.01 -14.24
N PHE A 124 -3.43 9.34 -15.28
CA PHE A 124 -4.36 8.59 -16.14
C PHE A 124 -5.09 7.38 -15.54
#